data_AF-A0A562ZK72-F1
#
_entry.id   AF-A0A562ZK72-F1
#
_cell.length_a   1.000
_cell.length_b   1.000
_cell.length_c   1.000
_cell.angle_alpha   90.00
_cell.angle_beta   90.00
_cell.angle_gamma   90.00
#
_symmetry.space_group_name_H-M   'P 1'
#
loop_
_entity.id
_entity.type
_entity.pdbx_description
1 polymer ?
#
loop_
_entity_poly.entity_id
_entity_poly.type
_entity_poly.pdbx_seq_one_letter_code
_entity_poly.pdbx_strand_id
1 'polypeptide(L)'
;MEDLAAALAATPRRHRAAPLPADLAGARSAPADVALAFAIESLRLGDHPGAREIFIDALAALIARAADPGTGDSAFQALLLRGGDASVQEYAALRVQAARDARTVRRLVDACAHPGKLPRAETNERQRLEALHLLARAGRWQDLLSMAGRIDTAVAQHPALHRLARRDALRALPAVSQYTMLLRAHGPAGGTEAAAMQGRAAAQAGDSAEAQTVAALATIALVLQRRGHVGLELARGLKTPRGFPGERRKAKDEWDVALIEPGPGGGRIVLLGEVKASPASALSDFSRLHRGLLAFAQADGGASYLFSSADGPVAISGASLRELAPLKERALPPRVVYFSPAPAQTLPPLSAASKAVLLREPASLAFARTRDAGDLLPVWEALRAEPRLRATLHQYETARRLCQALLHPEDLMFAIQRGR
;
A
#
# COMPACT_ATOMS: atom_id res chain seq x y z
N MET A 1 -0.81 31.05 19.38
CA MET A 1 -0.12 29.90 18.77
C MET A 1 0.65 29.04 19.75
N GLU A 2 1.26 29.60 20.78
CA GLU A 2 1.94 28.84 21.84
C GLU A 2 1.01 27.81 22.50
N ASP A 3 -0.26 28.14 22.71
CA ASP A 3 -1.27 27.21 23.25
C ASP A 3 -1.42 25.93 22.41
N LEU A 4 -1.42 26.05 21.08
CA LEU A 4 -1.51 24.90 20.19
C LEU A 4 -0.23 24.06 20.24
N ALA A 5 0.93 24.70 20.25
CA ALA A 5 2.21 23.99 20.37
C ALA A 5 2.32 23.25 21.71
N ALA A 6 1.92 23.89 22.82
CA ALA A 6 1.89 23.30 24.15
C ALA A 6 0.90 22.12 24.21
N ALA A 7 -0.30 22.28 23.64
CA ALA A 7 -1.28 21.19 23.58
C ALA A 7 -0.80 20.01 22.72
N LEU A 8 -0.17 20.27 21.57
CA LEU A 8 0.41 19.21 20.72
C LEU A 8 1.49 18.42 21.47
N ALA A 9 2.31 19.11 22.29
CA ALA A 9 3.33 18.48 23.12
C ALA A 9 2.73 17.68 24.29
N ALA A 10 1.67 18.21 24.93
CA ALA A 10 1.03 17.59 26.09
C ALA A 10 0.04 16.46 25.74
N THR A 11 -0.48 16.43 24.51
CA THR A 11 -1.47 15.44 24.07
C THR A 11 -0.92 14.00 24.24
N PRO A 12 -1.65 13.09 24.91
CA PRO A 12 -1.22 11.70 25.05
C PRO A 12 -0.99 11.00 23.70
N ARG A 13 0.11 10.23 23.60
CA ARG A 13 0.37 9.32 22.47
C ARG A 13 -0.10 7.92 22.82
N ARG A 14 -1.34 7.59 22.45
CA ARG A 14 -1.99 6.29 22.76
C ARG A 14 -1.32 5.11 22.07
N HIS A 15 -0.84 5.31 20.85
CA HIS A 15 -0.22 4.25 20.06
C HIS A 15 1.29 4.18 20.31
N ARG A 16 1.83 2.97 20.31
CA ARG A 16 3.25 2.72 20.58
C ARG A 16 3.83 1.77 19.55
N ALA A 17 5.10 1.94 19.22
CA ALA A 17 5.85 0.88 18.56
C ALA A 17 6.24 -0.16 19.64
N ALA A 18 6.14 -1.45 19.31
CA ALA A 18 6.63 -2.49 20.20
C ALA A 18 8.12 -2.23 20.55
N PRO A 19 8.54 -2.44 21.82
CA PRO A 19 9.94 -2.30 22.16
C PRO A 19 10.78 -3.37 21.46
N LEU A 20 11.99 -3.00 21.05
CA LEU A 20 13.00 -3.97 20.65
C LEU A 20 13.73 -4.52 21.89
N PRO A 21 14.30 -5.73 21.81
CA PRO A 21 15.23 -6.25 22.81
C PRO A 21 16.36 -5.26 23.09
N ALA A 22 16.84 -5.24 24.33
CA ALA A 22 17.91 -4.33 24.75
C ALA A 22 19.29 -4.77 24.23
N ASP A 23 19.49 -6.07 24.02
CA ASP A 23 20.77 -6.66 23.64
C ASP A 23 20.61 -7.89 22.73
N LEU A 24 21.74 -8.44 22.30
CA LEU A 24 21.81 -9.64 21.47
C LEU A 24 21.21 -10.88 22.15
N ALA A 25 21.35 -11.02 23.47
CA ALA A 25 20.85 -12.18 24.20
C ALA A 25 19.32 -12.19 24.22
N GLY A 26 18.71 -11.04 24.52
CA GLY A 26 17.28 -10.82 24.40
C GLY A 26 16.79 -11.05 22.98
N ALA A 27 17.52 -10.55 21.96
CA ALA A 27 17.17 -10.77 20.57
C ALA A 27 17.21 -12.25 20.15
N ARG A 28 18.19 -13.04 20.61
CA ARG A 28 18.26 -14.49 20.34
C ARG A 28 17.12 -15.29 20.96
N SER A 29 16.64 -14.87 22.13
CA SER A 29 15.50 -15.51 22.80
C SER A 29 14.13 -15.05 22.28
N ALA A 30 14.09 -13.98 21.47
CA ALA A 30 12.86 -13.36 21.02
C ALA A 30 12.24 -14.12 19.82
N PRO A 31 10.92 -13.96 19.58
CA PRO A 31 10.29 -14.45 18.36
C PRO A 31 10.98 -13.90 17.10
N ALA A 32 10.99 -14.68 16.01
CA ALA A 32 11.69 -14.34 14.77
C ALA A 32 11.42 -12.91 14.25
N ASP A 33 10.16 -12.45 14.29
CA ASP A 33 9.80 -11.09 13.83
C ASP A 33 10.47 -10.00 14.67
N VAL A 34 10.62 -10.23 15.98
CA VAL A 34 11.24 -9.31 16.92
C VAL A 34 12.75 -9.32 16.76
N ALA A 35 13.35 -10.51 16.68
CA ALA A 35 14.78 -10.69 16.44
C ALA A 35 15.22 -10.07 15.10
N LEU A 36 14.41 -10.24 14.05
CA LEU A 36 14.67 -9.68 12.73
C LEU A 36 14.57 -8.15 12.73
N ALA A 37 13.55 -7.60 13.41
CA ALA A 37 13.44 -6.14 13.57
C ALA A 37 14.62 -5.55 14.36
N PHE A 38 15.07 -6.24 15.40
CA PHE A 38 16.26 -5.85 16.18
C PHE A 38 17.51 -5.83 15.31
N ALA A 39 17.75 -6.88 14.52
CA ALA A 39 18.93 -6.96 13.67
C ALA A 39 18.92 -5.89 12.56
N ILE A 40 17.74 -5.62 11.96
CA ILE A 40 17.57 -4.54 10.98
C ILE A 40 17.82 -3.16 11.60
N GLU A 41 17.34 -2.93 12.82
CA GLU A 41 17.59 -1.65 13.51
C GLU A 41 19.06 -1.50 13.93
N SER A 42 19.69 -2.57 14.39
CA SER A 42 21.13 -2.62 14.70
C SER A 42 21.96 -2.30 13.46
N LEU A 43 21.58 -2.86 12.31
CA LEU A 43 22.16 -2.56 11.02
C LEU A 43 22.06 -1.08 10.66
N ARG A 44 20.86 -0.50 10.83
CA ARG A 44 20.61 0.92 10.55
C ARG A 44 21.45 1.86 11.42
N LEU A 45 21.67 1.50 12.68
CA LEU A 45 22.37 2.31 13.68
C LEU A 45 23.91 2.25 13.59
N GLY A 46 24.48 1.28 12.86
CA GLY A 46 25.94 1.16 12.74
C GLY A 46 26.50 -0.24 12.92
N ASP A 47 25.68 -1.29 12.77
CA ASP A 47 26.07 -2.69 12.69
C ASP A 47 26.74 -3.26 13.94
N HIS A 48 25.91 -3.73 14.87
CA HIS A 48 26.37 -4.40 16.08
C HIS A 48 26.96 -5.78 15.73
N PRO A 49 28.16 -6.15 16.22
CA PRO A 49 28.71 -7.50 16.07
C PRO A 49 27.69 -8.55 16.54
N GLY A 50 27.42 -9.59 15.75
CA GLY A 50 26.41 -10.61 16.09
C GLY A 50 25.01 -10.34 15.53
N ALA A 51 24.72 -9.14 15.01
CA ALA A 51 23.40 -8.81 14.45
C ALA A 51 23.14 -9.55 13.13
N ARG A 52 24.18 -9.78 12.33
CA ARG A 52 24.11 -10.53 11.06
C ARG A 52 23.64 -11.96 11.28
N GLU A 53 24.20 -12.65 12.27
CA GLU A 53 23.85 -14.04 12.58
C GLU A 53 22.40 -14.12 13.05
N ILE A 54 21.99 -13.21 13.95
CA ILE A 54 20.59 -13.09 14.39
C ILE A 54 19.66 -12.84 13.20
N PHE A 55 20.06 -11.97 12.27
CA PHE A 55 19.27 -11.70 11.07
C PHE A 55 19.06 -12.97 10.23
N ILE A 56 20.13 -13.70 9.95
CA ILE A 56 20.10 -14.91 9.12
C ILE A 56 19.20 -15.96 9.79
N ASP A 57 19.39 -16.23 11.09
CA ASP A 57 18.62 -17.21 11.83
C ASP A 57 17.12 -16.82 11.90
N ALA A 58 16.84 -15.56 12.21
CA ALA A 58 15.47 -15.06 12.29
C ALA A 58 14.76 -15.04 10.92
N LEU A 59 15.49 -14.70 9.85
CA LEU A 59 14.95 -14.74 8.49
C LEU A 59 14.69 -16.19 8.04
N ALA A 60 15.59 -17.11 8.35
CA ALA A 60 15.38 -18.54 8.09
C ALA A 60 14.12 -19.07 8.79
N ALA A 61 13.93 -18.72 10.07
CA ALA A 61 12.74 -19.08 10.83
C ALA A 61 11.46 -18.44 10.24
N LEU A 62 11.52 -17.17 9.83
CA LEU A 62 10.41 -16.49 9.15
C LEU A 62 10.03 -17.19 7.84
N ILE A 63 11.03 -17.56 7.01
CA ILE A 63 10.81 -18.27 5.75
C ILE A 63 10.23 -19.66 6.01
N ALA A 64 10.74 -20.41 6.98
CA ALA A 64 10.21 -21.72 7.34
C ALA A 64 8.73 -21.64 7.75
N ARG A 65 8.37 -20.69 8.62
CA ARG A 65 6.99 -20.46 9.02
C ARG A 65 6.10 -20.02 7.86
N ALA A 66 6.59 -19.14 6.98
CA ALA A 66 5.82 -18.70 5.81
C ALA A 66 5.61 -19.83 4.79
N ALA A 67 6.57 -20.75 4.67
CA ALA A 67 6.51 -21.90 3.76
C ALA A 67 5.63 -23.05 4.27
N ASP A 68 5.21 -23.04 5.54
CA ASP A 68 4.43 -24.12 6.14
C ASP A 68 3.10 -24.35 5.38
N PRO A 69 2.84 -25.54 4.81
CA PRO A 69 1.66 -25.76 3.95
C PRO A 69 0.30 -25.60 4.66
N GLY A 70 0.24 -25.76 5.98
CA GLY A 70 -1.01 -25.71 6.73
C GLY A 70 -1.35 -24.33 7.29
N THR A 71 -0.33 -23.59 7.72
CA THR A 71 -0.49 -22.35 8.52
C THR A 71 0.27 -21.15 7.95
N GLY A 72 1.10 -21.36 6.92
CA GLY A 72 1.97 -20.35 6.35
C GLY A 72 1.28 -19.28 5.50
N ASP A 73 2.09 -18.42 4.89
CA ASP A 73 1.62 -17.33 4.03
C ASP A 73 1.31 -17.86 2.61
N SER A 74 0.03 -17.85 2.25
CA SER A 74 -0.45 -18.33 0.95
C SER A 74 0.18 -17.61 -0.25
N ALA A 75 0.49 -16.31 -0.15
CA ALA A 75 1.19 -15.60 -1.23
C ALA A 75 2.64 -16.05 -1.35
N PHE A 76 3.33 -16.28 -0.22
CA PHE A 76 4.69 -16.79 -0.24
C PHE A 76 4.75 -18.22 -0.80
N GLN A 77 3.86 -19.10 -0.36
CA GLN A 77 3.75 -20.46 -0.92
C GLN A 77 3.45 -20.44 -2.42
N ALA A 78 2.59 -19.55 -2.90
CA ALA A 78 2.32 -19.39 -4.32
C ALA A 78 3.57 -18.96 -5.11
N LEU A 79 4.44 -18.14 -4.51
CA LEU A 79 5.73 -17.75 -5.10
C LEU A 79 6.72 -18.92 -5.14
N LEU A 80 6.78 -19.73 -4.08
CA LEU A 80 7.62 -20.94 -4.05
C LEU A 80 7.19 -21.94 -5.12
N LEU A 81 5.89 -22.22 -5.21
CA LEU A 81 5.33 -23.15 -6.18
C LEU A 81 5.54 -22.67 -7.61
N ARG A 82 5.31 -21.38 -7.87
CA ARG A 82 5.67 -20.76 -9.17
C ARG A 82 7.17 -20.85 -9.42
N GLY A 83 8.00 -20.73 -8.41
CA GLY A 83 9.45 -20.81 -8.56
C GLY A 83 9.98 -22.21 -8.87
N GLY A 84 9.28 -23.25 -8.42
CA GLY A 84 9.72 -24.65 -8.52
C GLY A 84 9.04 -25.48 -9.62
N ASP A 85 7.93 -25.02 -10.20
CA ASP A 85 7.17 -25.80 -11.21
C ASP A 85 6.99 -25.02 -12.52
N ALA A 86 7.53 -25.57 -13.62
CA ALA A 86 7.49 -24.95 -14.95
C ALA A 86 6.06 -24.76 -15.50
N SER A 87 5.15 -25.69 -15.19
CA SER A 87 3.74 -25.60 -15.61
C SER A 87 3.03 -24.45 -14.88
N VAL A 88 3.36 -24.23 -13.61
CA VAL A 88 2.86 -23.09 -12.83
C VAL A 88 3.43 -21.77 -13.33
N GLN A 89 4.70 -21.73 -13.73
CA GLN A 89 5.31 -20.55 -14.36
C GLN A 89 4.60 -20.18 -15.66
N GLU A 90 4.41 -21.17 -16.54
CA GLU A 90 3.72 -21.01 -17.82
C GLU A 90 2.29 -20.51 -17.59
N TYR A 91 1.54 -21.15 -16.70
CA TYR A 91 0.17 -20.75 -16.36
C TYR A 91 0.11 -19.31 -15.83
N ALA A 92 1.02 -18.94 -14.92
CA ALA A 92 1.09 -17.60 -14.37
C ALA A 92 1.40 -16.55 -15.44
N ALA A 93 2.28 -16.85 -16.40
CA ALA A 93 2.59 -15.98 -17.53
C ALA A 93 1.37 -15.79 -18.45
N LEU A 94 0.68 -16.87 -18.82
CA LEU A 94 -0.51 -16.83 -19.65
C LEU A 94 -1.68 -16.07 -18.99
N ARG A 95 -1.81 -16.17 -17.66
CA ARG A 95 -2.87 -15.48 -16.92
C ARG A 95 -2.77 -13.95 -17.02
N VAL A 96 -1.57 -13.38 -17.07
CA VAL A 96 -1.37 -11.92 -17.17
C VAL A 96 -2.01 -11.34 -18.43
N GLN A 97 -1.97 -12.07 -19.53
CA GLN A 97 -2.46 -11.62 -20.85
C GLN A 97 -3.88 -12.08 -21.17
N ALA A 98 -4.41 -13.03 -20.40
CA ALA A 98 -5.69 -13.70 -20.64
C ALA A 98 -6.87 -12.77 -20.96
N ALA A 99 -7.03 -11.67 -20.23
CA ALA A 99 -8.16 -10.76 -20.46
C ALA A 99 -8.06 -10.04 -21.82
N ARG A 100 -6.83 -9.69 -22.24
CA ARG A 100 -6.56 -9.08 -23.56
C ARG A 100 -6.75 -10.11 -24.67
N ASP A 101 -6.26 -11.33 -24.46
CA ASP A 101 -6.43 -12.42 -25.42
C ASP A 101 -7.91 -12.77 -25.61
N ALA A 102 -8.69 -12.86 -24.51
CA ALA A 102 -10.12 -13.14 -24.58
C ALA A 102 -10.88 -12.06 -25.37
N ARG A 103 -10.59 -10.77 -25.16
CA ARG A 103 -11.17 -9.68 -25.95
C ARG A 103 -10.76 -9.75 -27.43
N THR A 104 -9.56 -10.21 -27.72
CA THR A 104 -9.07 -10.35 -29.11
C THR A 104 -9.79 -11.49 -29.82
N VAL A 105 -9.84 -12.67 -29.20
CA VAL A 105 -10.55 -13.84 -29.75
C VAL A 105 -12.04 -13.55 -29.94
N ARG A 106 -12.71 -12.92 -28.97
CA ARG A 106 -14.13 -12.55 -29.11
C ARG A 106 -14.37 -11.63 -30.31
N ARG A 107 -13.53 -10.60 -30.52
CA ARG A 107 -13.64 -9.72 -31.69
C ARG A 107 -13.44 -10.46 -33.02
N LEU A 108 -12.51 -11.42 -33.07
CA LEU A 108 -12.30 -12.25 -34.27
C LEU A 108 -13.53 -13.13 -34.55
N VAL A 109 -14.07 -13.77 -33.50
CA VAL A 109 -15.30 -14.57 -33.63
C VAL A 109 -16.50 -13.69 -34.01
N ASP A 110 -16.64 -12.48 -33.49
CA ASP A 110 -17.70 -11.54 -33.90
C ASP A 110 -17.52 -11.04 -35.35
N ALA A 111 -16.32 -11.09 -35.91
CA ALA A 111 -16.10 -10.73 -37.31
C ALA A 111 -16.80 -11.71 -38.26
N CYS A 112 -16.76 -13.01 -37.96
CA CYS A 112 -17.33 -14.06 -38.81
C CYS A 112 -18.66 -14.66 -38.31
N ALA A 113 -18.92 -14.66 -37.01
CA ALA A 113 -20.02 -15.40 -36.38
C ALA A 113 -20.98 -14.52 -35.53
N HIS A 114 -20.98 -13.19 -35.73
CA HIS A 114 -21.88 -12.32 -34.98
C HIS A 114 -23.36 -12.57 -35.30
N PRO A 115 -24.27 -12.65 -34.30
CA PRO A 115 -25.67 -13.00 -34.50
C PRO A 115 -26.41 -12.21 -35.58
N GLY A 116 -26.12 -10.91 -35.70
CA GLY A 116 -26.70 -10.04 -36.73
C GLY A 116 -26.28 -10.34 -38.18
N LYS A 117 -25.24 -11.16 -38.40
CA LYS A 117 -24.75 -11.55 -39.74
C LYS A 117 -25.27 -12.92 -40.20
N LEU A 118 -25.82 -13.70 -39.28
CA LEU A 118 -26.29 -15.07 -39.49
C LEU A 118 -27.56 -15.26 -40.33
N PRO A 119 -28.50 -14.29 -40.47
CA PRO A 119 -29.72 -14.51 -41.26
C PRO A 119 -29.50 -14.84 -42.74
N ARG A 120 -28.27 -14.69 -43.26
CA ARG A 120 -27.90 -14.95 -44.66
C ARG A 120 -27.16 -16.28 -44.88
N ALA A 121 -26.88 -17.05 -43.83
CA ALA A 121 -26.16 -18.32 -43.90
C ALA A 121 -27.10 -19.52 -44.02
N GLU A 122 -26.64 -20.62 -44.63
CA GLU A 122 -27.39 -21.88 -44.69
C GLU A 122 -27.60 -22.46 -43.28
N THR A 123 -28.68 -23.22 -43.07
CA THR A 123 -29.08 -23.72 -41.74
C THR A 123 -27.95 -24.43 -40.97
N ASN A 124 -27.19 -25.29 -41.66
CA ASN A 124 -26.08 -26.04 -41.05
C ASN A 124 -24.88 -25.14 -40.72
N GLU A 125 -24.59 -24.14 -41.56
CA GLU A 125 -23.52 -23.17 -41.35
C GLU A 125 -23.86 -22.22 -40.20
N ARG A 126 -25.10 -21.74 -40.18
CA ARG A 126 -25.65 -20.90 -39.12
C ARG A 126 -25.52 -21.56 -37.75
N GLN A 127 -25.92 -22.83 -37.60
CA GLN A 127 -25.79 -23.55 -36.33
C GLN A 127 -24.33 -23.65 -35.85
N ARG A 128 -23.39 -23.88 -36.78
CA ARG A 128 -21.95 -23.95 -36.46
C ARG A 128 -21.39 -22.60 -36.03
N LEU A 129 -21.77 -21.51 -36.70
CA LEU A 129 -21.37 -20.15 -36.34
C LEU A 129 -21.98 -19.71 -34.99
N GLU A 130 -23.25 -20.04 -34.73
CA GLU A 130 -23.89 -19.80 -33.43
C GLU A 130 -23.15 -20.52 -32.30
N ALA A 131 -22.79 -21.80 -32.50
CA ALA A 131 -21.99 -22.55 -31.54
C ALA A 131 -20.62 -21.89 -31.31
N LEU A 132 -19.95 -21.38 -32.36
CA LEU A 132 -18.64 -20.72 -32.26
C LEU A 132 -18.74 -19.46 -31.40
N HIS A 133 -19.76 -18.63 -31.64
CA HIS A 133 -20.01 -17.42 -30.86
C HIS A 133 -20.35 -17.74 -29.40
N LEU A 134 -21.18 -18.77 -29.13
CA LEU A 134 -21.51 -19.20 -27.78
C LEU A 134 -20.28 -19.68 -27.00
N LEU A 135 -19.40 -20.49 -27.61
CA LEU A 135 -18.16 -20.96 -26.96
C LEU A 135 -17.23 -19.80 -26.62
N ALA A 136 -17.07 -18.81 -27.52
CA ALA A 136 -16.23 -17.63 -27.29
C ALA A 136 -16.80 -16.71 -26.19
N ARG A 137 -18.13 -16.58 -26.13
CA ARG A 137 -18.82 -15.82 -25.08
C ARG A 137 -18.68 -16.51 -23.71
N ALA A 138 -18.91 -17.82 -23.66
CA ALA A 138 -18.77 -18.64 -22.46
C ALA A 138 -17.30 -18.81 -22.00
N GLY A 139 -16.32 -18.48 -22.86
CA GLY A 139 -14.90 -18.62 -22.57
C GLY A 139 -14.44 -20.07 -22.52
N ARG A 140 -15.06 -20.94 -23.32
CA ARG A 140 -14.72 -22.36 -23.49
C ARG A 140 -13.64 -22.51 -24.55
N TRP A 141 -12.42 -22.08 -24.24
CA TRP A 141 -11.36 -21.86 -25.24
C TRP A 141 -10.84 -23.15 -25.89
N GLN A 142 -10.77 -24.25 -25.15
CA GLN A 142 -10.36 -25.55 -25.69
C GLN A 142 -11.36 -26.10 -26.70
N ASP A 143 -12.65 -26.02 -26.39
CA ASP A 143 -13.74 -26.43 -27.28
C ASP A 143 -13.78 -25.51 -28.51
N LEU A 144 -13.60 -24.20 -28.31
CA LEU A 144 -13.54 -23.21 -29.39
C LEU A 144 -12.38 -23.50 -30.36
N LEU A 145 -11.17 -23.80 -29.85
CA LEU A 145 -10.03 -24.17 -30.69
C LEU A 145 -10.30 -25.42 -31.53
N SER A 146 -10.93 -26.42 -30.92
CA SER A 146 -11.25 -27.70 -31.58
C SER A 146 -12.27 -27.53 -32.71
N MET A 147 -13.18 -26.56 -32.58
CA MET A 147 -14.20 -26.28 -33.57
C MET A 147 -13.78 -25.25 -34.62
N ALA A 148 -12.99 -24.24 -34.24
CA ALA A 148 -12.58 -23.14 -35.11
C ALA A 148 -11.88 -23.64 -36.38
N GLY A 149 -11.04 -24.68 -36.29
CA GLY A 149 -10.32 -25.23 -37.45
C GLY A 149 -11.22 -25.79 -38.56
N ARG A 150 -12.50 -26.04 -38.28
CA ARG A 150 -13.49 -26.53 -39.25
C ARG A 150 -14.36 -25.42 -39.85
N ILE A 151 -14.24 -24.19 -39.35
CA ILE A 151 -15.13 -23.07 -39.66
C ILE A 151 -14.32 -21.87 -40.18
N ASP A 152 -13.29 -21.46 -39.45
CA ASP A 152 -12.51 -20.27 -39.73
C ASP A 152 -11.03 -20.52 -39.37
N THR A 153 -10.20 -20.64 -40.40
CA THR A 153 -8.76 -20.91 -40.25
C THR A 153 -8.01 -19.75 -39.59
N ALA A 154 -8.46 -18.50 -39.78
CA ALA A 154 -7.84 -17.33 -39.17
C ALA A 154 -8.09 -17.28 -37.67
N VAL A 155 -9.31 -17.62 -37.22
CA VAL A 155 -9.62 -17.77 -35.79
C VAL A 155 -8.83 -18.95 -35.20
N ALA A 156 -8.79 -20.08 -35.90
CA ALA A 156 -8.14 -21.31 -35.43
C ALA A 156 -6.63 -21.14 -35.22
N GLN A 157 -5.95 -20.44 -36.13
CA GLN A 157 -4.50 -20.24 -36.09
C GLN A 157 -4.07 -19.05 -35.22
N HIS A 158 -5.02 -18.26 -34.71
CA HIS A 158 -4.68 -17.04 -33.99
C HIS A 158 -3.99 -17.36 -32.65
N PRO A 159 -2.76 -16.83 -32.37
CA PRO A 159 -1.98 -17.20 -31.19
C PRO A 159 -2.70 -16.96 -29.85
N ALA A 160 -3.59 -15.96 -29.79
CA ALA A 160 -4.38 -15.69 -28.58
C ALA A 160 -5.33 -16.85 -28.21
N LEU A 161 -5.90 -17.56 -29.19
CA LEU A 161 -6.76 -18.71 -28.92
C LEU A 161 -5.95 -19.88 -28.38
N HIS A 162 -4.79 -20.17 -28.99
CA HIS A 162 -3.86 -21.19 -28.51
C HIS A 162 -3.38 -20.91 -27.08
N ARG A 163 -3.03 -19.65 -26.75
CA ARG A 163 -2.63 -19.27 -25.38
C ARG A 163 -3.75 -19.48 -24.37
N LEU A 164 -4.99 -19.12 -24.71
CA LEU A 164 -6.15 -19.31 -23.84
C LEU A 164 -6.48 -20.80 -23.63
N ALA A 165 -6.46 -21.58 -24.70
CA ALA A 165 -6.67 -23.04 -24.64
C ALA A 165 -5.56 -23.72 -23.82
N ARG A 166 -4.28 -23.37 -24.06
CA ARG A 166 -3.14 -23.87 -23.28
C ARG A 166 -3.28 -23.53 -21.79
N ARG A 167 -3.67 -22.29 -21.47
CA ARG A 167 -3.93 -21.88 -20.10
C ARG A 167 -5.01 -22.74 -19.44
N ASP A 168 -6.11 -23.02 -20.15
CA ASP A 168 -7.18 -23.85 -19.63
C ASP A 168 -6.75 -25.31 -19.42
N ALA A 169 -5.96 -25.87 -20.33
CA ALA A 169 -5.37 -27.20 -20.18
C ALA A 169 -4.47 -27.29 -18.92
N LEU A 170 -3.63 -26.26 -18.69
CA LEU A 170 -2.80 -26.18 -17.49
C LEU A 170 -3.60 -26.16 -16.19
N ARG A 171 -4.85 -25.66 -16.18
CA ARG A 171 -5.69 -25.63 -14.96
C ARG A 171 -6.04 -27.01 -14.43
N ALA A 172 -5.98 -28.05 -15.26
CA ALA A 172 -6.22 -29.42 -14.84
C ALA A 172 -5.05 -30.02 -14.05
N LEU A 173 -3.86 -29.41 -14.11
CA LEU A 173 -2.69 -29.93 -13.41
C LEU A 173 -2.79 -29.67 -11.89
N PRO A 174 -2.45 -30.66 -11.04
CA PRO A 174 -2.54 -30.51 -9.58
C PRO A 174 -1.78 -29.30 -9.04
N ALA A 175 -0.55 -29.07 -9.51
CA ALA A 175 0.27 -27.93 -9.10
C ALA A 175 -0.39 -26.57 -9.45
N VAL A 176 -1.04 -26.47 -10.63
CA VAL A 176 -1.73 -25.25 -11.04
C VAL A 176 -3.03 -25.04 -10.26
N SER A 177 -3.72 -26.12 -9.90
CA SER A 177 -4.88 -26.09 -9.00
C SER A 177 -4.47 -25.57 -7.62
N GLN A 178 -3.43 -26.15 -7.01
CA GLN A 178 -2.86 -25.70 -5.74
C GLN A 178 -2.44 -24.23 -5.79
N TYR A 179 -1.71 -23.83 -6.84
CA TYR A 179 -1.32 -22.43 -7.05
C TYR A 179 -2.54 -21.49 -7.11
N THR A 180 -3.61 -21.90 -7.79
CA THR A 180 -4.84 -21.11 -7.88
C THR A 180 -5.58 -21.05 -6.54
N MET A 181 -5.57 -22.12 -5.75
CA MET A 181 -6.12 -22.12 -4.39
C MET A 181 -5.35 -21.16 -3.47
N LEU A 182 -4.02 -21.21 -3.49
CA LEU A 182 -3.16 -20.32 -2.70
C LEU A 182 -3.42 -18.85 -3.03
N LEU A 183 -3.59 -18.51 -4.31
CA LEU A 183 -3.93 -17.14 -4.70
C LEU A 183 -5.31 -16.69 -4.26
N ARG A 184 -6.28 -17.61 -4.16
CA ARG A 184 -7.62 -17.32 -3.62
C ARG A 184 -7.63 -17.17 -2.11
N ALA A 185 -6.73 -17.86 -1.42
CA ALA A 185 -6.55 -17.74 0.02
C ALA A 185 -5.88 -16.40 0.41
N HIS A 186 -5.19 -15.72 -0.51
CA HIS A 186 -4.54 -14.44 -0.26
C HIS A 186 -5.50 -13.24 -0.37
N GLY A 187 -6.52 -13.25 0.50
CA GLY A 187 -7.58 -12.24 0.55
C GLY A 187 -8.66 -12.42 -0.51
N PRO A 188 -9.80 -11.73 -0.39
CA PRO A 188 -10.89 -11.86 -1.34
C PRO A 188 -10.42 -11.38 -2.73
N ALA A 189 -10.68 -12.20 -3.76
CA ALA A 189 -10.29 -11.85 -5.12
C ALA A 189 -10.95 -10.52 -5.55
N GLY A 190 -10.19 -9.66 -6.23
CA GLY A 190 -10.73 -8.40 -6.77
C GLY A 190 -11.96 -8.65 -7.65
N GLY A 191 -13.02 -7.87 -7.43
CA GLY A 191 -14.30 -8.04 -8.12
C GLY A 191 -15.27 -9.04 -7.46
N THR A 192 -14.92 -9.64 -6.32
CA THR A 192 -15.86 -10.41 -5.50
C THR A 192 -16.69 -9.51 -4.57
N GLU A 193 -17.86 -10.00 -4.17
CA GLU A 193 -18.70 -9.31 -3.19
C GLU A 193 -17.99 -9.13 -1.84
N ALA A 194 -17.21 -10.11 -1.40
CA ALA A 194 -16.39 -10.01 -0.19
C ALA A 194 -15.34 -8.89 -0.28
N ALA A 195 -14.64 -8.74 -1.42
CA ALA A 195 -13.71 -7.63 -1.64
C ALA A 195 -14.45 -6.28 -1.66
N ALA A 196 -15.65 -6.25 -2.26
CA ALA A 196 -16.48 -5.06 -2.28
C ALA A 196 -17.00 -4.69 -0.86
N MET A 197 -17.41 -5.66 -0.04
CA MET A 197 -17.81 -5.45 1.34
C MET A 197 -16.66 -4.93 2.20
N GLN A 198 -15.48 -5.55 2.11
CA GLN A 198 -14.30 -5.11 2.83
C GLN A 198 -13.88 -3.70 2.39
N GLY A 199 -13.96 -3.39 1.09
CA GLY A 199 -13.71 -2.05 0.55
C GLY A 199 -14.70 -1.01 1.09
N ARG A 200 -16.01 -1.32 1.12
CA ARG A 200 -17.03 -0.43 1.69
C ARG A 200 -16.82 -0.18 3.18
N ALA A 201 -16.52 -1.23 3.95
CA ALA A 201 -16.25 -1.10 5.39
C ALA A 201 -15.01 -0.23 5.65
N ALA A 202 -13.93 -0.42 4.88
CA ALA A 202 -12.73 0.40 4.98
C ALA A 202 -12.98 1.87 4.61
N ALA A 203 -13.78 2.13 3.56
CA ALA A 203 -14.18 3.48 3.18
C ALA A 203 -15.00 4.17 4.28
N GLN A 204 -16.04 3.49 4.79
CA GLN A 204 -16.88 4.01 5.88
C GLN A 204 -16.08 4.32 7.14
N ALA A 205 -15.11 3.47 7.50
CA ALA A 205 -14.20 3.72 8.62
C ALA A 205 -13.30 4.95 8.37
N GLY A 206 -12.85 5.15 7.14
CA GLY A 206 -12.14 6.36 6.70
C GLY A 206 -12.99 7.62 6.88
N ASP A 207 -14.19 7.61 6.30
CA ASP A 207 -15.14 8.74 6.35
C ASP A 207 -15.49 9.10 7.80
N SER A 208 -15.73 8.10 8.65
CA SER A 208 -16.00 8.31 10.07
C SER A 208 -14.81 8.93 10.80
N ALA A 209 -13.59 8.48 10.50
CA ALA A 209 -12.39 9.03 11.11
C ALA A 209 -12.12 10.48 10.69
N GLU A 210 -12.38 10.82 9.44
CA GLU A 210 -12.30 12.19 8.93
C GLU A 210 -13.34 13.09 9.60
N ALA A 211 -14.60 12.66 9.64
CA ALA A 211 -15.68 13.41 10.27
C ALA A 211 -15.40 13.71 11.76
N GLN A 212 -14.93 12.72 12.52
CA GLN A 212 -14.54 12.92 13.93
C GLN A 212 -13.38 13.91 14.08
N THR A 213 -12.38 13.81 13.20
CA THR A 213 -11.23 14.73 13.23
C THR A 213 -11.66 16.16 12.89
N VAL A 214 -12.48 16.34 11.86
CA VAL A 214 -13.03 17.63 11.47
C VAL A 214 -13.84 18.27 12.61
N ALA A 215 -14.71 17.51 13.27
CA ALA A 215 -15.50 18.00 14.40
C ALA A 215 -14.62 18.46 15.59
N ALA A 216 -13.59 17.68 15.92
CA ALA A 216 -12.64 18.04 16.97
C ALA A 216 -11.84 19.31 16.60
N LEU A 217 -11.34 19.40 15.35
CA LEU A 217 -10.58 20.56 14.89
C LEU A 217 -11.42 21.84 14.80
N ALA A 218 -12.68 21.74 14.38
CA ALA A 218 -13.61 22.86 14.41
C ALA A 218 -13.82 23.37 15.85
N THR A 219 -13.95 22.46 16.82
CA THR A 219 -14.06 22.81 18.23
C THR A 219 -12.77 23.48 18.75
N ILE A 220 -11.60 22.95 18.37
CA ILE A 220 -10.30 23.55 18.71
C ILE A 220 -10.19 24.98 18.16
N ALA A 221 -10.56 25.19 16.89
CA ALA A 221 -10.54 26.52 16.27
C ALA A 221 -11.41 27.52 17.05
N LEU A 222 -12.63 27.12 17.44
CA LEU A 222 -13.53 27.94 18.25
C LEU A 222 -12.99 28.23 19.66
N VAL A 223 -12.32 27.27 20.30
CA VAL A 223 -11.71 27.47 21.62
C VAL A 223 -10.54 28.45 21.53
N LEU A 224 -9.66 28.27 20.55
CA LEU A 224 -8.53 29.17 20.32
C LEU A 224 -9.00 30.58 19.95
N GLN A 225 -10.06 30.71 19.15
CA GLN A 225 -10.67 32.01 18.84
C GLN A 225 -11.18 32.73 20.10
N ARG A 226 -11.82 32.00 21.02
CA ARG A 226 -12.28 32.57 22.31
C ARG A 226 -11.13 33.00 23.22
N ARG A 227 -9.92 32.48 23.02
CA ARG A 227 -8.70 32.89 23.73
C ARG A 227 -7.95 34.04 23.05
N GLY A 228 -8.55 34.66 22.03
CA GLY A 228 -7.98 35.81 21.35
C GLY A 228 -7.06 35.47 20.19
N HIS A 229 -6.93 34.19 19.78
CA HIS A 229 -6.27 33.85 18.52
C HIS A 229 -7.17 34.26 17.35
N VAL A 230 -6.63 34.97 16.36
CA VAL A 230 -7.47 35.58 15.32
C VAL A 230 -7.82 34.55 14.24
N GLY A 231 -9.13 34.30 14.06
CA GLY A 231 -9.72 33.80 12.80
C GLY A 231 -9.18 32.50 12.22
N LEU A 232 -8.93 31.46 13.02
CA LEU A 232 -8.47 30.17 12.49
C LEU A 232 -9.52 29.53 11.56
N GLU A 233 -9.10 29.22 10.33
CA GLU A 233 -9.91 28.53 9.32
C GLU A 233 -9.51 27.05 9.24
N LEU A 234 -10.50 26.16 9.19
CA LEU A 234 -10.30 24.74 8.91
C LEU A 234 -10.47 24.49 7.42
N ALA A 235 -9.43 23.99 6.76
CA ALA A 235 -9.50 23.51 5.38
C ALA A 235 -9.49 21.99 5.34
N ARG A 236 -10.35 21.40 4.50
CA ARG A 236 -10.44 19.94 4.28
C ARG A 236 -10.00 19.57 2.88
N GLY A 237 -9.28 18.46 2.72
CA GLY A 237 -8.85 17.96 1.42
C GLY A 237 -7.98 18.96 0.64
N LEU A 238 -6.95 19.51 1.28
CA LEU A 238 -6.08 20.55 0.75
C LEU A 238 -5.16 19.98 -0.36
N LYS A 239 -5.46 20.30 -1.62
CA LYS A 239 -4.77 19.82 -2.82
C LYS A 239 -3.73 20.80 -3.33
N THR A 240 -2.53 20.29 -3.54
CA THR A 240 -1.38 21.06 -4.04
C THR A 240 -1.64 21.53 -5.48
N PRO A 241 -1.56 22.84 -5.79
CA PRO A 241 -1.90 23.38 -7.11
C PRO A 241 -1.05 22.78 -8.22
N ARG A 242 -1.53 22.76 -9.47
CA ARG A 242 -0.70 22.34 -10.62
C ARG A 242 0.50 23.27 -10.78
N GLY A 243 1.66 22.71 -11.16
CA GLY A 243 2.88 23.50 -11.38
C GLY A 243 3.67 23.93 -10.12
N PHE A 244 3.18 23.63 -8.91
CA PHE A 244 3.93 23.78 -7.66
C PHE A 244 5.34 23.14 -7.76
N PRO A 245 6.39 23.79 -7.23
CA PRO A 245 7.79 23.37 -7.36
C PRO A 245 8.08 22.01 -6.73
N GLY A 246 9.14 21.34 -7.22
CA GLY A 246 9.65 20.07 -6.71
C GLY A 246 9.15 18.82 -7.44
N GLU A 247 9.79 17.68 -7.15
CA GLU A 247 9.41 16.39 -7.73
C GLU A 247 8.15 15.82 -7.06
N ARG A 248 7.10 15.58 -7.84
CA ARG A 248 5.83 15.04 -7.34
C ARG A 248 5.71 13.53 -7.38
N ARG A 249 6.68 12.84 -7.97
CA ARG A 249 6.57 11.40 -8.21
C ARG A 249 6.47 10.68 -6.86
N LYS A 250 5.31 10.05 -6.61
CA LYS A 250 4.99 9.35 -5.35
C LYS A 250 5.01 10.28 -4.11
N ALA A 251 4.98 11.59 -4.27
CA ALA A 251 4.76 12.53 -3.18
C ALA A 251 3.27 12.54 -2.83
N LYS A 252 2.95 12.97 -1.61
CA LYS A 252 1.58 13.28 -1.23
C LYS A 252 1.22 14.67 -1.75
N ASP A 253 0.08 14.77 -2.42
CA ASP A 253 -0.41 15.95 -3.11
C ASP A 253 -1.74 16.48 -2.57
N GLU A 254 -2.37 15.75 -1.66
CA GLU A 254 -3.59 16.11 -0.95
C GLU A 254 -3.43 15.84 0.55
N TRP A 255 -3.95 16.73 1.40
CA TRP A 255 -3.90 16.65 2.85
C TRP A 255 -5.30 16.71 3.43
N ASP A 256 -5.64 15.80 4.34
CA ASP A 256 -7.03 15.64 4.76
C ASP A 256 -7.55 16.85 5.53
N VAL A 257 -6.73 17.44 6.43
CA VAL A 257 -7.13 18.61 7.24
C VAL A 257 -5.98 19.58 7.47
N ALA A 258 -6.28 20.88 7.53
CA ALA A 258 -5.35 21.93 7.94
C ALA A 258 -6.06 23.01 8.76
N LEU A 259 -5.43 23.47 9.84
CA LEU A 259 -5.81 24.73 10.49
C LEU A 259 -4.92 25.85 9.94
N ILE A 260 -5.54 26.95 9.55
CA ILE A 260 -4.91 28.04 8.83
C ILE A 260 -5.22 29.34 9.55
N GLU A 261 -4.19 30.14 9.79
CA GLU A 261 -4.31 31.51 10.25
C GLU A 261 -4.29 32.44 9.01
N PRO A 262 -5.38 33.16 8.71
CA PRO A 262 -5.45 34.03 7.54
C PRO A 262 -4.42 35.16 7.62
N GLY A 263 -3.95 35.62 6.45
CA GLY A 263 -2.96 36.69 6.36
C GLY A 263 -2.96 37.39 5.00
N PRO A 264 -2.46 38.64 4.94
CA PRO A 264 -2.53 39.48 3.73
C PRO A 264 -1.73 38.93 2.53
N GLY A 265 -0.78 38.02 2.74
CA GLY A 265 -0.01 37.32 1.70
C GLY A 265 -0.47 35.87 1.43
N GLY A 266 -1.64 35.50 1.93
CA GLY A 266 -2.07 34.11 2.07
C GLY A 266 -1.92 33.61 3.50
N GLY A 267 -2.69 32.59 3.84
CA GLY A 267 -2.73 32.03 5.18
C GLY A 267 -1.46 31.28 5.57
N ARG A 268 -1.28 31.12 6.88
CA ARG A 268 -0.21 30.34 7.50
C ARG A 268 -0.80 29.05 8.05
N ILE A 269 -0.26 27.90 7.65
CA ILE A 269 -0.64 26.59 8.17
C ILE A 269 -0.09 26.45 9.58
N VAL A 270 -0.98 26.37 10.54
CA VAL A 270 -0.64 26.24 11.96
C VAL A 270 -0.70 24.81 12.46
N LEU A 271 -1.45 23.96 11.76
CA LEU A 271 -1.53 22.51 11.94
C LEU A 271 -1.86 21.88 10.59
N LEU A 272 -1.14 20.81 10.25
CA LEU A 272 -1.40 19.99 9.06
C LEU A 272 -1.60 18.55 9.51
N GLY A 273 -2.75 17.97 9.18
CA GLY A 273 -3.14 16.65 9.62
C GLY A 273 -3.41 15.71 8.47
N GLU A 274 -2.94 14.47 8.63
CA GLU A 274 -3.39 13.34 7.81
C GLU A 274 -4.26 12.41 8.66
N VAL A 275 -5.43 12.04 8.15
CA VAL A 275 -6.38 11.18 8.85
C VAL A 275 -6.23 9.74 8.40
N LYS A 276 -6.24 8.83 9.37
CA LYS A 276 -6.20 7.39 9.14
C LYS A 276 -7.16 6.69 10.08
N ALA A 277 -8.00 5.83 9.52
CA ALA A 277 -8.89 4.97 10.29
C ALA A 277 -8.12 3.95 11.17
N SER A 278 -6.86 3.67 10.83
CA SER A 278 -6.00 2.82 11.66
C SER A 278 -4.53 3.26 11.63
N PRO A 279 -3.77 3.08 12.73
CA PRO A 279 -2.35 3.38 12.80
C PRO A 279 -1.52 2.60 11.76
N ALA A 280 -1.85 1.33 11.53
CA ALA A 280 -1.11 0.48 10.59
C ALA A 280 -1.16 1.00 9.14
N SER A 281 -2.27 1.63 8.73
CA SER A 281 -2.40 2.21 7.39
C SER A 281 -1.48 3.41 7.17
N ALA A 282 -1.19 4.17 8.24
CA ALA A 282 -0.33 5.35 8.19
C ALA A 282 1.14 5.02 7.87
N LEU A 283 1.62 3.83 8.28
CA LEU A 283 2.99 3.37 8.01
C LEU A 283 3.32 3.37 6.52
N SER A 284 2.37 2.92 5.70
CA SER A 284 2.53 2.84 4.24
C SER A 284 2.58 4.23 3.58
N ASP A 285 1.94 5.22 4.20
CA ASP A 285 1.81 6.57 3.65
C ASP A 285 2.94 7.51 4.10
N PHE A 286 3.66 7.19 5.19
CA PHE A 286 4.72 8.03 5.76
C PHE A 286 5.76 8.50 4.72
N SER A 287 6.18 7.62 3.82
CA SER A 287 7.16 7.98 2.78
C SER A 287 6.62 8.98 1.76
N ARG A 288 5.32 8.93 1.46
CA ARG A 288 4.65 9.86 0.54
C ARG A 288 4.45 11.21 1.22
N LEU A 289 4.02 11.20 2.48
CA LEU A 289 3.90 12.40 3.31
C LEU A 289 5.24 13.13 3.41
N HIS A 290 6.31 12.42 3.77
CA HIS A 290 7.65 13.02 3.87
C HIS A 290 8.12 13.63 2.54
N ARG A 291 7.87 12.98 1.40
CA ARG A 291 8.17 13.56 0.08
C ARG A 291 7.32 14.80 -0.23
N GLY A 292 6.05 14.82 0.17
CA GLY A 292 5.18 15.99 0.04
C GLY A 292 5.71 17.20 0.82
N LEU A 293 6.15 16.97 2.06
CA LEU A 293 6.78 18.02 2.87
C LEU A 293 8.12 18.52 2.29
N LEU A 294 8.93 17.62 1.71
CA LEU A 294 10.14 18.02 0.98
C LEU A 294 9.81 18.89 -0.24
N ALA A 295 8.69 18.65 -0.93
CA ALA A 295 8.23 19.52 -2.02
C ALA A 295 7.78 20.88 -1.47
N PHE A 296 7.05 20.93 -0.35
CA PHE A 296 6.68 22.19 0.31
C PHE A 296 7.89 23.03 0.73
N ALA A 297 9.00 22.39 1.12
CA ALA A 297 10.26 23.06 1.43
C ALA A 297 10.86 23.85 0.24
N GLN A 298 10.46 23.53 -1.00
CA GLN A 298 10.92 24.18 -2.24
C GLN A 298 10.01 25.34 -2.69
N ALA A 299 8.99 25.69 -1.91
CA ALA A 299 8.14 26.84 -2.20
C ALA A 299 8.95 28.15 -2.23
N ASP A 300 8.56 29.10 -3.06
CA ASP A 300 9.07 30.47 -2.99
C ASP A 300 8.46 31.15 -1.76
N GLY A 301 9.31 31.66 -0.86
CA GLY A 301 8.88 32.29 0.38
C GLY A 301 8.03 33.54 0.18
N GLY A 302 8.22 34.27 -0.93
CA GLY A 302 7.47 35.49 -1.24
C GLY A 302 6.16 35.23 -2.00
N ALA A 303 5.90 34.00 -2.44
CA ALA A 303 4.74 33.67 -3.25
C ALA A 303 3.52 33.28 -2.38
N SER A 304 2.34 33.42 -2.97
CA SER A 304 1.08 32.86 -2.46
C SER A 304 0.58 31.79 -3.40
N TYR A 305 0.23 30.62 -2.86
CA TYR A 305 -0.19 29.45 -3.63
C TYR A 305 -1.66 29.15 -3.35
N LEU A 306 -2.47 29.04 -4.41
CA LEU A 306 -3.89 28.74 -4.28
C LEU A 306 -4.12 27.22 -4.26
N PHE A 307 -4.40 26.66 -3.10
CA PHE A 307 -4.76 25.25 -2.94
C PHE A 307 -6.25 25.06 -3.18
N SER A 308 -6.64 23.95 -3.79
CA SER A 308 -8.05 23.55 -3.81
C SER A 308 -8.39 22.84 -2.51
N SER A 309 -9.54 23.13 -1.91
CA SER A 309 -10.06 22.41 -0.73
C SER A 309 -11.53 22.07 -0.94
N ALA A 310 -12.09 21.21 -0.09
CA ALA A 310 -13.51 20.86 -0.12
C ALA A 310 -14.42 22.07 0.18
N ASP A 311 -13.91 23.06 0.91
CA ASP A 311 -14.64 24.25 1.34
C ASP A 311 -14.38 25.47 0.44
N GLY A 312 -13.66 25.28 -0.67
CA GLY A 312 -13.28 26.32 -1.60
C GLY A 312 -11.76 26.48 -1.73
N PRO A 313 -11.29 27.33 -2.65
CA PRO A 313 -9.87 27.56 -2.81
C PRO A 313 -9.30 28.35 -1.62
N VAL A 314 -8.11 27.96 -1.14
CA VAL A 314 -7.43 28.58 0.01
C VAL A 314 -6.04 29.04 -0.39
N ALA A 315 -5.75 30.33 -0.19
CA ALA A 315 -4.43 30.89 -0.47
C ALA A 315 -3.49 30.62 0.71
N ILE A 316 -2.34 29.99 0.45
CA ILE A 316 -1.32 29.66 1.46
C ILE A 316 -0.01 30.37 1.09
N SER A 317 0.61 31.02 2.07
CA SER A 317 1.91 31.64 1.88
C SER A 317 3.01 30.60 1.69
N GLY A 318 3.92 30.84 0.75
CA GLY A 318 5.06 29.96 0.52
C GLY A 318 6.03 29.91 1.69
N ALA A 319 6.18 31.01 2.44
CA ALA A 319 6.92 31.02 3.71
C ALA A 319 6.35 29.98 4.71
N SER A 320 5.03 29.90 4.85
CA SER A 320 4.39 28.91 5.71
C SER A 320 4.59 27.47 5.22
N LEU A 321 4.70 27.23 3.91
CA LEU A 321 4.96 25.90 3.36
C LEU A 321 6.40 25.46 3.64
N ARG A 322 7.38 26.37 3.53
CA ARG A 322 8.78 26.09 3.87
C ARG A 322 8.96 25.74 5.35
N GLU A 323 8.16 26.36 6.19
CA GLU A 323 8.06 26.08 7.63
C GLU A 323 7.62 24.64 7.97
N LEU A 324 7.04 23.91 7.01
CA LEU A 324 6.65 22.50 7.16
C LEU A 324 7.71 21.52 6.67
N ALA A 325 8.90 22.00 6.29
CA ALA A 325 10.01 21.16 5.85
C ALA A 325 10.32 20.07 6.91
N PRO A 326 10.56 18.81 6.51
CA PRO A 326 10.95 17.77 7.45
C PRO A 326 12.23 18.14 8.20
N LEU A 327 12.29 17.73 9.46
CA LEU A 327 13.50 17.88 10.28
C LEU A 327 14.55 16.83 9.85
N LYS A 328 15.76 16.94 10.41
CA LYS A 328 16.84 15.96 10.17
C LYS A 328 16.35 14.52 10.38
N GLU A 329 16.94 13.60 9.62
CA GLU A 329 16.74 12.16 9.72
C GLU A 329 15.34 11.61 9.34
N ARG A 330 14.41 12.40 8.80
CA ARG A 330 12.98 12.04 8.53
C ARG A 330 12.05 12.21 9.73
N ALA A 331 12.34 13.13 10.64
CA ALA A 331 11.38 13.54 11.66
C ALA A 331 10.36 14.54 11.08
N LEU A 332 9.10 14.41 11.49
CA LEU A 332 8.04 15.34 11.10
C LEU A 332 8.13 16.62 11.94
N PRO A 333 7.77 17.79 11.37
CA PRO A 333 7.59 19.01 12.16
C PRO A 333 6.51 18.79 13.24
N PRO A 334 6.60 19.41 14.42
CA PRO A 334 5.61 19.23 15.51
C PRO A 334 4.17 19.55 15.11
N ARG A 335 3.98 20.44 14.14
CA ARG A 335 2.67 20.83 13.57
C ARG A 335 2.17 19.94 12.44
N VAL A 336 2.92 18.91 12.05
CA VAL A 336 2.46 17.91 11.08
C VAL A 336 2.18 16.62 11.83
N VAL A 337 0.91 16.23 11.88
CA VAL A 337 0.44 15.12 12.70
C VAL A 337 -0.38 14.13 11.88
N TYR A 338 -0.49 12.92 12.40
CA TYR A 338 -1.51 11.98 11.96
C TYR A 338 -2.65 11.97 12.98
N PHE A 339 -3.89 11.90 12.52
CA PHE A 339 -5.06 11.67 13.34
C PHE A 339 -5.59 10.25 13.15
N SER A 340 -5.92 9.60 14.26
CA SER A 340 -6.59 8.31 14.26
C SER A 340 -7.50 8.20 15.48
N PRO A 341 -8.82 8.04 15.30
CA PRO A 341 -9.75 7.74 16.41
C PRO A 341 -9.68 6.27 16.85
N ALA A 342 -8.83 5.44 16.22
CA ALA A 342 -8.71 4.04 16.58
C ALA A 342 -8.28 3.86 18.05
N PRO A 343 -8.73 2.77 18.71
CA PRO A 343 -8.25 2.42 20.04
C PRO A 343 -6.72 2.30 20.11
N ALA A 344 -6.17 2.48 21.31
CA ALA A 344 -4.74 2.33 21.57
C ALA A 344 -4.23 0.99 21.03
N GLN A 345 -3.14 1.04 20.25
CA GLN A 345 -2.58 -0.12 19.57
C GLN A 345 -1.06 -0.08 19.66
N THR A 346 -0.48 -1.25 19.89
CA THR A 346 0.96 -1.49 19.72
C THR A 346 1.24 -1.95 18.30
N LEU A 347 2.00 -1.16 17.55
CA LEU A 347 2.45 -1.54 16.21
C LEU A 347 3.53 -2.63 16.33
N PRO A 348 3.47 -3.68 15.49
CA PRO A 348 4.45 -4.76 15.52
C PRO A 348 5.85 -4.22 15.16
N PRO A 349 6.92 -4.81 15.71
CA PRO A 349 8.28 -4.34 15.47
C PRO A 349 8.73 -4.60 14.02
N LEU A 350 8.10 -5.59 13.34
CA LEU A 350 8.28 -5.86 11.92
C LEU A 350 6.92 -5.79 11.19
N SER A 351 6.79 -4.84 10.26
CA SER A 351 5.55 -4.66 9.50
C SER A 351 5.26 -5.82 8.54
N ALA A 352 3.99 -6.04 8.21
CA ALA A 352 3.60 -7.03 7.21
C ALA A 352 4.22 -6.74 5.82
N ALA A 353 4.34 -5.45 5.46
CA ALA A 353 4.98 -5.04 4.21
C ALA A 353 6.49 -5.39 4.21
N SER A 354 7.19 -5.12 5.32
CA SER A 354 8.60 -5.48 5.48
C SER A 354 8.80 -7.00 5.39
N LYS A 355 7.94 -7.78 6.04
CA LYS A 355 7.95 -9.26 5.93
C LYS A 355 7.78 -9.71 4.49
N ALA A 356 6.77 -9.20 3.80
CA ALA A 356 6.50 -9.57 2.41
C ALA A 356 7.66 -9.21 1.47
N VAL A 357 8.33 -8.08 1.69
CA VAL A 357 9.52 -7.68 0.92
C VAL A 357 10.67 -8.66 1.17
N LEU A 358 11.02 -8.94 2.44
CA LEU A 358 12.10 -9.86 2.80
C LEU A 358 11.86 -11.28 2.26
N LEU A 359 10.62 -11.77 2.35
CA LEU A 359 10.24 -13.08 1.81
C LEU A 359 10.35 -13.14 0.27
N ARG A 360 10.15 -12.01 -0.42
CA ARG A 360 10.21 -11.95 -1.89
C ARG A 360 11.63 -11.80 -2.45
N GLU A 361 12.63 -11.64 -1.60
CA GLU A 361 14.02 -11.55 -2.04
C GLU A 361 14.45 -12.83 -2.78
N PRO A 362 15.18 -12.70 -3.92
CA PRO A 362 15.64 -13.86 -4.66
C PRO A 362 16.41 -14.87 -3.79
N ALA A 363 17.27 -14.35 -2.91
CA ALA A 363 18.02 -15.14 -1.93
C ALA A 363 17.12 -15.85 -0.90
N SER A 364 16.07 -15.20 -0.41
CA SER A 364 15.06 -15.85 0.46
C SER A 364 14.31 -16.98 -0.25
N LEU A 365 13.99 -16.79 -1.54
CA LEU A 365 13.34 -17.83 -2.36
C LEU A 365 14.29 -18.99 -2.67
N ALA A 366 15.59 -18.72 -2.85
CA ALA A 366 16.62 -19.74 -3.02
C ALA A 366 16.76 -20.57 -1.72
N PHE A 367 16.95 -19.90 -0.59
CA PHE A 367 17.00 -20.53 0.74
C PHE A 367 15.79 -21.43 1.02
N ALA A 368 14.58 -20.98 0.66
CA ALA A 368 13.38 -21.78 0.88
C ALA A 368 13.41 -23.15 0.16
N ARG A 369 14.19 -23.28 -0.91
CA ARG A 369 14.36 -24.52 -1.69
C ARG A 369 15.55 -25.35 -1.22
N THR A 370 16.68 -24.70 -0.97
CA THR A 370 17.97 -25.36 -0.66
C THR A 370 18.13 -25.64 0.83
N ARG A 371 17.57 -24.77 1.69
CA ARG A 371 17.77 -24.69 3.14
C ARG A 371 19.22 -24.39 3.56
N ASP A 372 20.06 -23.90 2.64
CA ASP A 372 21.44 -23.50 2.95
C ASP A 372 21.46 -22.08 3.54
N ALA A 373 21.86 -21.94 4.81
CA ALA A 373 21.94 -20.65 5.47
C ALA A 373 22.88 -19.64 4.76
N GLY A 374 23.87 -20.13 3.99
CA GLY A 374 24.72 -19.30 3.14
C GLY A 374 23.93 -18.46 2.11
N ASP A 375 22.77 -18.95 1.69
CA ASP A 375 21.91 -18.27 0.71
C ASP A 375 21.24 -16.99 1.27
N LEU A 376 21.22 -16.79 2.59
CA LEU A 376 20.58 -15.62 3.20
C LEU A 376 21.51 -14.42 3.39
N LEU A 377 22.83 -14.62 3.29
CA LEU A 377 23.81 -13.52 3.38
C LEU A 377 23.55 -12.39 2.37
N PRO A 378 23.22 -12.66 1.09
CA PRO A 378 22.92 -11.61 0.13
C PRO A 378 21.74 -10.71 0.54
N VAL A 379 20.79 -11.21 1.33
CA VAL A 379 19.66 -10.38 1.82
C VAL A 379 20.15 -9.34 2.83
N TRP A 380 21.06 -9.74 3.73
CA TRP A 380 21.68 -8.86 4.70
C TRP A 380 22.48 -7.74 4.04
N GLU A 381 23.31 -8.07 3.06
CA GLU A 381 24.09 -7.07 2.32
C GLU A 381 23.19 -6.14 1.49
N ALA A 382 22.14 -6.69 0.87
CA ALA A 382 21.17 -5.91 0.12
C ALA A 382 20.44 -4.88 1.00
N LEU A 383 20.18 -5.15 2.28
CA LEU A 383 19.54 -4.17 3.17
C LEU A 383 20.32 -2.85 3.29
N ARG A 384 21.65 -2.89 3.17
CA ARG A 384 22.51 -1.69 3.20
C ARG A 384 22.58 -1.00 1.84
N ALA A 385 22.77 -1.79 0.79
CA ALA A 385 23.14 -1.27 -0.53
C ALA A 385 21.94 -0.93 -1.41
N GLU A 386 20.83 -1.67 -1.28
CA GLU A 386 19.77 -1.65 -2.27
C GLU A 386 18.67 -0.63 -1.95
N PRO A 387 18.41 0.37 -2.83
CA PRO A 387 17.39 1.39 -2.59
C PRO A 387 15.98 0.81 -2.37
N ARG A 388 15.68 -0.34 -2.99
CA ARG A 388 14.39 -1.04 -2.86
C ARG A 388 14.12 -1.55 -1.43
N LEU A 389 15.17 -1.83 -0.65
CA LEU A 389 15.08 -2.32 0.72
C LEU A 389 15.15 -1.20 1.76
N ARG A 390 15.34 0.05 1.33
CA ARG A 390 15.44 1.20 2.23
C ARG A 390 14.20 1.39 3.12
N ALA A 391 13.00 1.07 2.63
CA ALA A 391 11.80 1.12 3.48
C ALA A 391 11.88 0.09 4.62
N THR A 392 12.34 -1.12 4.31
CA THR A 392 12.58 -2.19 5.29
C THR A 392 13.67 -1.81 6.29
N LEU A 393 14.79 -1.23 5.84
CA LEU A 393 15.87 -0.81 6.74
C LEU A 393 15.40 0.21 7.78
N HIS A 394 14.54 1.15 7.39
CA HIS A 394 14.03 2.21 8.28
C HIS A 394 12.68 1.88 8.93
N GLN A 395 12.20 0.64 8.84
CA GLN A 395 10.81 0.34 9.20
C GLN A 395 10.49 0.54 10.68
N TYR A 396 11.43 0.21 11.58
CA TYR A 396 11.24 0.39 13.03
C TYR A 396 11.27 1.86 13.43
N GLU A 397 12.30 2.60 12.99
CA GLU A 397 12.40 4.06 13.16
C GLU A 397 11.14 4.78 12.64
N THR A 398 10.64 4.38 11.47
CA THR A 398 9.41 4.94 10.87
C THR A 398 8.21 4.68 11.77
N ALA A 399 8.05 3.46 12.29
CA ALA A 399 6.94 3.14 13.20
C ALA A 399 7.01 3.94 14.50
N ARG A 400 8.19 4.10 15.09
CA ARG A 400 8.38 4.94 16.28
C ARG A 400 7.98 6.39 16.04
N ARG A 401 8.45 6.99 14.94
CA ARG A 401 8.14 8.38 14.60
C ARG A 401 6.68 8.59 14.26
N LEU A 402 6.07 7.64 13.56
CA LEU A 402 4.64 7.65 13.32
C LEU A 402 3.88 7.68 14.65
N CYS A 403 4.18 6.79 15.60
CA CYS A 403 3.53 6.78 16.91
C CYS A 403 3.73 8.10 17.69
N GLN A 404 4.86 8.79 17.50
CA GLN A 404 5.10 10.10 18.09
C GLN A 404 4.28 11.22 17.43
N ALA A 405 3.93 11.08 16.14
CA ALA A 405 3.11 12.04 15.41
C ALA A 405 1.60 11.71 15.42
N LEU A 406 1.22 10.52 15.88
CA LEU A 406 -0.15 10.03 15.85
C LEU A 406 -0.93 10.46 17.09
N LEU A 407 -2.02 11.20 16.87
CA LEU A 407 -2.90 11.74 17.89
C LEU A 407 -4.31 11.16 17.77
N HIS A 408 -4.96 11.01 18.91
CA HIS A 408 -6.41 10.92 18.93
C HIS A 408 -7.00 12.33 18.80
N PRO A 409 -7.96 12.59 17.90
CA PRO A 409 -8.49 13.93 17.68
C PRO A 409 -9.11 14.54 18.96
N GLU A 410 -9.85 13.74 19.73
CA GLU A 410 -10.43 14.20 21.00
C GLU A 410 -9.38 14.53 22.07
N ASP A 411 -8.27 13.79 22.15
CA ASP A 411 -7.24 14.05 23.16
C ASP A 411 -6.61 15.43 22.93
N LEU A 412 -6.38 15.80 21.66
CA LEU A 412 -5.89 17.14 21.32
C LEU A 412 -6.93 18.21 21.68
N MET A 413 -8.20 17.95 21.40
CA MET A 413 -9.30 18.86 21.77
C MET A 413 -9.34 19.08 23.28
N PHE A 414 -9.28 18.01 24.08
CA PHE A 414 -9.24 18.09 25.54
C PHE A 414 -7.98 18.82 26.04
N ALA A 415 -6.82 18.56 25.45
CA ALA A 415 -5.58 19.25 25.81
C ALA A 415 -5.69 20.77 25.57
N ILE A 416 -6.27 21.18 24.44
CA ILE A 416 -6.54 22.60 24.14
C ILE A 416 -7.52 23.18 25.17
N GLN A 417 -8.66 22.52 25.40
CA GLN A 417 -9.69 23.01 26.33
C GLN A 417 -9.16 23.18 27.77
N ARG A 418 -8.23 22.33 28.21
CA ARG A 418 -7.60 22.41 29.54
C ARG A 418 -6.39 23.34 29.61
N GLY A 419 -5.67 23.53 28.50
CA GLY A 419 -4.60 24.53 28.40
C GLY A 419 -5.16 25.92 28.68
N ARG A 420 -4.35 26.85 29.17
CA ARG A 420 -4.79 28.23 29.41
C ARG A 420 -4.95 29.00 28.11
#